data_AF-A0A7V5LQ80-F1
#
_entry.id   AF-A0A7V5LQ80-F1
#
_cell.length_a   1.000
_cell.length_b   1.000
_cell.length_c   1.000
_cell.angle_alpha   90.00
_cell.angle_beta   90.00
_cell.angle_gamma   90.00
#
_symmetry.space_group_name_H-M   'P 1'
#
loop_
_entity.id
_entity.type
_entity.pdbx_description
1 polymer ?
#
loop_
_entity_poly.entity_id
_entity_poly.type
_entity_poly.pdbx_seq_one_letter_code
_entity_poly.pdbx_strand_id
1 'polypeptide(L)' 'MEETKLVQAALEGDEAAFEALVKKYYRKVYQLAVSITNNPAEAEDLAQEVFIKVYSSLSQFQGQSSFGTWLYQVT' A
#
# COMPACT_ATOMS: atom_id res chain seq x y z
N MET A 1 4.81 4.93 15.60
CA MET A 1 3.46 4.34 15.68
C MET A 1 3.55 2.90 15.22
N GLU A 2 2.84 2.01 15.90
CA GLU A 2 2.74 0.59 15.53
C GLU A 2 1.90 0.45 14.25
N GLU A 3 2.26 -0.47 13.35
CA GLU A 3 1.57 -0.65 12.04
C GLU A 3 0.05 -0.79 12.21
N THR A 4 -0.37 -1.60 13.18
CA THR A 4 -1.77 -1.81 13.53
C THR A 4 -2.50 -0.50 13.85
N LYS A 5 -1.85 0.45 14.53
CA LYS A 5 -2.46 1.76 14.84
C LYS A 5 -2.63 2.63 13.60
N LEU A 6 -1.65 2.61 12.70
CA LEU A 6 -1.75 3.33 11.41
C LEU A 6 -2.86 2.74 10.55
N VAL A 7 -2.99 1.42 10.52
CA VAL A 7 -4.04 0.76 9.74
C VAL A 7 -5.42 1.05 10.32
N GLN A 8 -5.58 1.01 11.64
CA GLN A 8 -6.85 1.34 12.29
C GLN A 8 -7.26 2.79 12.01
N ALA A 9 -6.34 3.74 12.18
CA ALA A 9 -6.60 5.14 11.88
C ALA A 9 -6.94 5.36 10.38
N ALA A 10 -6.21 4.69 9.48
CA ALA A 10 -6.50 4.76 8.05
C ALA A 10 -7.88 4.18 7.68
N LEU A 11 -8.32 3.10 8.34
CA LEU A 11 -9.67 2.53 8.21
C LEU A 11 -10.76 3.49 8.71
N GLU A 12 -10.44 4.33 9.69
CA GLU A 12 -11.32 5.39 10.22
C GLU A 12 -11.31 6.66 9.36
N GLY A 13 -10.52 6.70 8.28
CA GLY A 13 -10.44 7.83 7.35
C GLY A 13 -9.29 8.81 7.61
N ASP A 14 -8.33 8.46 8.47
CA ASP A 14 -7.12 9.27 8.66
C ASP A 14 -6.17 9.14 7.45
N GLU A 15 -6.23 10.14 6.57
CA GLU A 15 -5.37 10.23 5.38
C GLU A 15 -3.87 10.26 5.72
N ALA A 16 -3.48 10.89 6.84
CA ALA A 16 -2.08 10.96 7.25
C ALA A 16 -1.58 9.58 7.73
N ALA A 17 -2.45 8.81 8.37
CA ALA A 17 -2.14 7.43 8.72
C ALA A 17 -1.96 6.55 7.47
N PHE A 18 -2.81 6.73 6.45
CA PHE A 18 -2.63 6.06 5.17
C PHE A 18 -1.34 6.49 4.45
N GLU A 19 -1.04 7.78 4.43
CA GLU A 19 0.21 8.30 3.84
C GLU A 19 1.45 7.69 4.53
N ALA A 20 1.41 7.52 5.84
CA ALA A 20 2.47 6.84 6.58
C ALA A 20 2.62 5.36 6.19
N LEU A 21 1.52 4.65 5.92
CA LEU A 21 1.55 3.29 5.36
C LEU A 21 2.14 3.30 3.95
N VAL A 22 1.71 4.20 3.06
CA VAL A 22 2.26 4.34 1.71
C VAL A 22 3.78 4.56 1.78
N LYS A 23 4.26 5.53 2.55
CA LYS A 23 5.70 5.80 2.72
C LYS A 23 6.47 4.57 3.22
N LYS A 24 5.88 3.78 4.10
CA LYS A 24 6.49 2.55 4.64
C LYS A 24 6.65 1.46 3.58
N TYR A 25 5.69 1.30 2.67
CA TYR A 25 5.68 0.20 1.69
C TYR A 25 6.07 0.61 0.27
N TYR A 26 6.12 1.90 -0.03
CA TYR A 26 6.35 2.43 -1.38
C TYR A 26 7.57 1.81 -2.04
N ARG A 27 8.71 1.79 -1.34
CA ARG A 27 9.96 1.21 -1.87
C ARG A 27 9.80 -0.26 -2.26
N LYS A 28 9.04 -1.05 -1.51
CA LYS A 28 8.83 -2.47 -1.80
C LYS A 28 7.91 -2.69 -3.00
N VAL A 29 6.82 -1.92 -3.07
CA VAL A 29 5.88 -1.95 -4.20
C VAL A 29 6.58 -1.48 -5.48
N TYR A 30 7.32 -0.36 -5.40
CA TYR A 30 8.10 0.15 -6.52
C TYR A 30 9.14 -0.86 -7.02
N GLN A 31 9.87 -1.54 -6.12
CA GLN A 31 10.83 -2.57 -6.53
C GLN A 31 10.16 -3.76 -7.24
N LEU A 32 8.97 -4.17 -6.78
CA LEU A 32 8.17 -5.18 -7.48
C LEU A 32 7.72 -4.66 -8.85
N ALA A 33 7.23 -3.44 -8.93
CA ALA A 33 6.80 -2.81 -10.18
C ALA A 33 7.95 -2.70 -11.19
N VAL A 34 9.16 -2.35 -10.76
CA VAL A 34 10.36 -2.34 -11.60
C VAL A 34 10.67 -3.75 -12.11
N SER A 35 10.53 -4.79 -11.29
CA SER A 35 10.79 -6.16 -11.72
C SER A 35 9.79 -6.68 -12.77
N ILE A 36 8.59 -6.09 -12.83
CA ILE A 36 7.53 -6.46 -13.78
C ILE A 36 7.67 -5.66 -15.08
N THR A 37 7.85 -4.34 -14.98
CA THR A 37 7.86 -3.42 -16.13
C THR A 37 9.24 -3.33 -16.80
N ASN A 38 10.31 -3.58 -16.04
CA ASN A 38 11.70 -3.35 -16.46
C ASN A 38 11.96 -1.90 -16.93
N ASN A 39 11.09 -0.95 -16.53
CA ASN A 39 11.16 0.46 -16.88
C ASN A 39 10.83 1.30 -15.61
N PRO A 40 11.77 2.15 -15.12
CA PRO A 40 11.55 2.96 -13.93
C PRO A 40 10.32 3.88 -13.97
N ALA A 41 10.02 4.47 -15.14
CA ALA A 41 8.88 5.39 -15.27
C ALA A 41 7.55 4.64 -15.19
N GLU A 42 7.42 3.54 -15.94
CA GLU A 42 6.23 2.68 -15.87
C GLU A 42 6.08 2.03 -14.48
N ALA A 43 7.18 1.75 -13.79
CA ALA A 43 7.15 1.22 -12.43
C ALA A 43 6.63 2.23 -11.41
N GLU A 44 6.94 3.51 -11.59
CA GLU A 44 6.43 4.59 -10.75
C GLU A 44 4.91 4.75 -10.94
N ASP A 45 4.44 4.77 -12.18
CA ASP A 45 3.01 4.82 -12.50
C ASP A 45 2.27 3.60 -11.95
N LEU A 46 2.80 2.39 -12.16
CA LEU A 46 2.21 1.16 -11.62
C LEU A 46 2.16 1.16 -10.09
N ALA A 47 3.22 1.62 -9.43
CA ALA A 47 3.24 1.71 -7.97
C ALA A 47 2.15 2.67 -7.45
N GLN A 48 1.93 3.79 -8.13
CA GLN A 48 0.85 4.72 -7.79
C GLN A 48 -0.53 4.08 -7.97
N GLU A 49 -0.78 3.41 -9.10
CA GLU A 49 -2.04 2.69 -9.34
C GLU A 49 -2.33 1.64 -8.27
N VAL A 50 -1.30 0.90 -7.83
CA VAL A 50 -1.40 -0.06 -6.74
C VAL A 50 -1.88 0.62 -5.46
N PHE A 51 -1.29 1.75 -5.06
CA PHE A 51 -1.72 2.45 -3.83
C PHE A 51 -3.12 3.06 -3.95
N ILE A 52 -3.54 3.52 -5.13
CA ILE A 52 -4.93 3.95 -5.38
C ILE A 52 -5.90 2.78 -5.18
N LYS A 53 -5.58 1.61 -5.75
CA LYS A 53 -6.37 0.38 -5.59
C LYS A 53 -6.43 -0.06 -4.13
N VAL A 54 -5.30 -0.03 -3.44
CA VAL A 54 -5.19 -0.36 -2.01
C VAL A 54 -6.04 0.58 -1.16
N TYR A 55 -6.02 1.89 -1.43
CA TYR A 55 -6.86 2.86 -0.74
C TYR A 55 -8.35 2.55 -0.95
N SER A 56 -8.76 2.29 -2.19
CA SER A 56 -10.17 1.95 -2.51
C SER A 56 -10.63 0.63 -1.88
N SER A 57 -9.70 -0.31 -1.68
CA SER A 57 -9.96 -1.63 -1.10
C SER A 57 -9.70 -1.68 0.41
N LEU A 58 -9.23 -0.59 1.02
CA LEU A 58 -8.81 -0.56 2.42
C LEU A 58 -9.92 -1.01 3.37
N SER A 59 -11.16 -0.64 3.07
CA SER A 59 -12.35 -1.05 3.84
C SER A 59 -12.58 -2.58 3.86
N GLN A 60 -11.96 -3.33 2.95
CA GLN A 60 -12.01 -4.79 2.89
C GLN A 60 -10.91 -5.45 3.73
N PHE A 61 -9.96 -4.68 4.27
CA PHE A 61 -8.91 -5.21 5.12
C PHE A 61 -9.47 -5.60 6.49
N GLN A 62 -9.51 -6.90 6.76
CA GLN A 62 -10.08 -7.47 7.98
C GLN A 62 -9.06 -7.72 9.10
N GLY A 63 -7.80 -7.32 8.94
CA GLY A 63 -6.76 -7.55 9.95
C GLY A 63 -6.35 -9.01 10.16
N GLN A 64 -6.75 -9.92 9.26
CA GLN A 64 -6.40 -11.35 9.36
C GLN A 64 -4.93 -11.66 9.00
N SER A 65 -4.23 -10.70 8.40
CA SER A 65 -2.81 -10.76 8.04
C SER A 65 -2.16 -9.40 8.30
N SER A 66 -0.83 -9.32 8.18
CA SER A 66 -0.16 -8.02 8.21
C SER A 66 -0.63 -7.16 7.02
N PHE A 67 -0.65 -5.84 7.19
CA PHE A 67 -1.03 -4.95 6.09
C PHE A 67 -0.12 -5.16 4.88
N GLY A 68 1.18 -5.39 5.12
CA GLY A 68 2.12 -5.72 4.04
C GLY A 68 1.75 -6.98 3.27
N THR A 69 1.31 -8.04 3.94
CA THR A 69 0.85 -9.28 3.27
C THR A 69 -0.39 -9.03 2.43
N TRP A 70 -1.38 -8.33 2.97
CA TRP A 70 -2.59 -8.00 2.24
C TRP A 70 -2.33 -7.05 1.07
N LEU A 71 -1.45 -6.06 1.23
CA LEU A 71 -0.99 -5.17 0.16
C LEU A 71 -0.47 -5.96 -1.06
N TYR A 72 0.36 -6.98 -0.82
CA TYR A 72 0.85 -7.87 -1.88
C TYR A 72 -0.23 -8.75 -2.53
N GLN A 73 -1.37 -8.98 -1.89
CA GLN A 73 -2.50 -9.70 -2.49
C GLN A 73 -3.36 -8.78 -3.38
N VAL A 74 -3.36 -7.48 -3.09
CA VAL A 74 -4.09 -6.46 -3.87
C VAL A 74 -3.27 -6.00 -5.08
N THR A 75 -1.93 -5.99 -4.95
CA THR A 75 -0.95 -5.68 -6.00
C THR A 75 -0.95 -6.76 -7.08
#